data_AF-A0A7X4FB00-F1
#
_entry.id   AF-A0A7X4FB00-F1
#
_cell.length_a   1.000
_cell.length_b   1.000
_cell.length_c   1.000
_cell.angle_alpha   90.00
_cell.angle_beta   90.00
_cell.angle_gamma   90.00
#
_symmetry.space_group_name_H-M   'P 1'
#
loop_
_entity.id
_entity.type
_entity.pdbx_description
1 polymer ?
#
loop_
_entity_poly.entity_id
_entity_poly.type
_entity_poly.pdbx_seq_one_letter_code
_entity_poly.pdbx_strand_id
1 'polypeptide(L)'
;MATDYKKIAEEHRVGYGSFKHHRSFFYEQLYKEKTHCIYELIQNAVDSKSSQLELRLKENELFVWNDGDQFSEKDVRNICSLGSSSKDLTQIGTFGIGFKSVYNYTDCPEIY
;
A
#
# COMPACT_ATOMS: atom_id res chain seq x y z
N MET A 1 4.14 7.00 -22.91
CA MET A 1 4.59 5.60 -22.79
C MET A 1 3.75 4.95 -21.71
N ALA A 2 3.28 3.72 -21.92
CA ALA A 2 2.58 2.98 -20.87
C ALA A 2 3.58 2.62 -19.76
N THR A 3 3.20 2.79 -18.50
CA THR A 3 4.03 2.42 -17.36
C THR A 3 4.09 0.89 -17.25
N ASP A 4 5.29 0.33 -17.17
CA ASP A 4 5.49 -1.11 -16.96
C ASP A 4 5.49 -1.43 -15.46
N TYR A 5 4.30 -1.67 -14.91
CA TYR A 5 4.13 -2.00 -13.49
C TYR A 5 4.89 -3.28 -13.09
N LYS A 6 4.98 -4.26 -13.99
CA LYS A 6 5.64 -5.55 -13.70
C LYS A 6 7.14 -5.35 -13.50
N LYS A 7 7.78 -4.55 -14.36
CA LYS A 7 9.19 -4.24 -14.24
C LYS A 7 9.51 -3.55 -12.91
N ILE A 8 8.70 -2.55 -12.51
CA ILE A 8 8.89 -1.83 -11.24
C ILE A 8 8.70 -2.76 -10.04
N ALA A 9 7.69 -3.62 -10.07
CA ALA A 9 7.46 -4.58 -9.00
C ALA A 9 8.63 -5.59 -8.86
N GLU A 10 9.17 -6.07 -9.98
CA GLU A 10 10.30 -7.02 -9.98
C GLU A 10 11.60 -6.37 -9.47
N GLU A 11 11.88 -5.12 -9.86
CA GLU A 11 13.01 -4.32 -9.33
C GLU A 11 13.00 -4.25 -7.79
N HIS A 12 11.81 -4.23 -7.19
CA HIS A 12 11.62 -4.07 -5.75
C HIS A 12 11.40 -5.41 -5.00
N ARG A 13 11.27 -6.54 -5.71
CA ARG A 13 10.92 -7.86 -5.16
C ARG A 13 11.91 -8.36 -4.09
N VAL A 14 13.21 -8.17 -4.33
CA VAL A 14 14.28 -8.62 -3.40
C VAL A 14 14.21 -7.86 -2.08
N GLY A 15 13.89 -6.57 -2.11
CA GLY A 15 13.71 -5.78 -0.91
C GLY A 15 12.60 -6.33 -0.01
N TYR A 16 11.48 -6.77 -0.59
CA TYR A 16 10.29 -7.19 0.19
C TYR A 16 10.52 -8.49 0.96
N GLY A 17 11.40 -9.36 0.46
CA GLY A 17 11.86 -10.54 1.22
C GLY A 17 12.55 -10.16 2.53
N SER A 18 13.30 -9.05 2.54
CA SER A 18 13.92 -8.49 3.75
C SER A 18 12.90 -7.73 4.63
N PHE A 19 11.91 -7.06 4.03
CA PHE A 19 10.82 -6.42 4.78
C PHE A 19 10.01 -7.42 5.63
N LYS A 20 9.81 -8.66 5.16
CA LYS A 20 9.20 -9.72 5.98
C LYS A 20 9.97 -10.03 7.26
N HIS A 21 11.29 -9.76 7.31
CA HIS A 21 12.13 -9.88 8.51
C HIS A 21 12.10 -8.62 9.39
N HIS A 22 11.98 -7.42 8.78
CA HIS A 22 11.79 -6.16 9.49
C HIS A 22 10.35 -5.88 9.93
N ARG A 23 9.43 -6.82 9.66
CA ARG A 23 8.03 -6.75 10.05
C ARG A 23 7.93 -6.33 11.53
N SER A 24 8.79 -6.86 12.42
CA SER A 24 8.85 -6.56 13.87
C SER A 24 8.98 -5.07 14.20
N PHE A 25 9.77 -4.34 13.40
CA PHE A 25 9.99 -2.91 13.60
C PHE A 25 8.79 -2.07 13.14
N PHE A 26 8.10 -2.51 12.08
CA PHE A 26 6.88 -1.87 11.60
C PHE A 26 5.62 -2.38 12.31
N TYR A 27 5.68 -3.51 13.02
CA TYR A 27 4.55 -4.13 13.73
C TYR A 27 3.94 -3.14 14.74
N GLU A 28 4.72 -2.40 15.50
CA GLU A 28 4.14 -1.43 16.46
C GLU A 28 3.42 -0.25 15.79
N GLN A 29 3.86 0.15 14.60
CA GLN A 29 3.27 1.24 13.81
C GLN A 29 2.05 0.77 12.99
N LEU A 30 2.13 -0.43 12.40
CA LEU A 30 1.07 -1.01 11.57
C LEU A 30 -0.11 -1.55 12.39
N TYR A 31 0.10 -1.90 13.66
CA TYR A 31 -0.93 -2.53 14.50
C TYR A 31 -1.65 -1.53 15.43
N LYS A 32 -1.39 -0.22 15.27
CA LYS A 32 -1.89 0.76 16.22
C LYS A 32 -3.42 0.83 16.29
N GLU A 33 -4.12 0.51 15.22
CA GLU A 33 -5.51 0.01 15.23
C GLU A 33 -5.76 -0.83 13.98
N LYS A 34 -6.30 -2.04 14.11
CA LYS A 34 -6.57 -2.94 12.95
C LYS A 34 -7.48 -2.26 11.90
N THR A 35 -8.44 -1.46 12.35
CA THR A 35 -9.40 -0.72 11.51
C THR A 35 -8.77 0.41 10.69
N HIS A 36 -7.54 0.84 11.00
CA HIS A 36 -6.86 1.94 10.31
C HIS A 36 -6.67 1.67 8.82
N CYS A 37 -6.52 0.39 8.42
CA CYS A 37 -6.39 0.00 7.03
C CYS A 37 -7.56 0.45 6.15
N ILE A 38 -8.78 0.41 6.68
CA ILE A 38 -9.97 0.84 5.93
C ILE A 38 -9.94 2.35 5.70
N TYR A 39 -9.53 3.13 6.72
CA TYR A 39 -9.39 4.58 6.57
C TYR A 39 -8.34 4.97 5.54
N GLU A 40 -7.21 4.26 5.50
CA GLU A 40 -6.15 4.46 4.50
C GLU A 40 -6.64 4.16 3.08
N LEU A 41 -7.41 3.08 2.89
CA LEU A 41 -8.00 2.75 1.59
C LEU A 41 -9.00 3.82 1.13
N ILE A 42 -9.79 4.38 2.05
CA ILE A 42 -10.70 5.50 1.77
C ILE A 42 -9.90 6.75 1.39
N GLN A 43 -8.85 7.08 2.14
CA GLN A 43 -7.99 8.23 1.85
C GLN A 43 -7.33 8.10 0.47
N ASN A 44 -6.82 6.92 0.11
CA ASN A 44 -6.25 6.68 -1.23
C ASN A 44 -7.27 6.89 -2.35
N ALA A 45 -8.54 6.52 -2.14
CA ALA A 45 -9.60 6.80 -3.09
C ALA A 45 -9.87 8.31 -3.21
N VAL A 46 -9.91 9.03 -2.08
CA VAL A 46 -10.06 10.50 -2.09
C VAL A 46 -8.89 11.19 -2.79
N ASP A 47 -7.66 10.78 -2.50
CA ASP A 47 -6.43 11.36 -3.06
C ASP A 47 -6.32 11.12 -4.58
N SER A 48 -6.86 10.00 -5.07
CA SER A 48 -7.00 9.72 -6.51
C SER A 48 -8.19 10.42 -7.15
N LYS A 49 -8.90 11.31 -6.42
CA LYS A 49 -10.09 12.04 -6.88
C LYS A 49 -11.25 11.13 -7.28
N SER A 50 -11.33 9.95 -6.69
CA SER A 50 -12.44 9.03 -6.91
C SER A 50 -13.78 9.62 -6.47
N SER A 51 -14.84 9.30 -7.21
CA SER A 51 -16.23 9.60 -6.87
C SER A 51 -16.96 8.40 -6.27
N GLN A 52 -16.47 7.18 -6.51
CA GLN A 52 -17.05 5.93 -6.04
C GLN A 52 -15.97 5.00 -5.49
N LEU A 53 -16.20 4.48 -4.28
CA LEU A 53 -15.39 3.46 -3.64
C LEU A 53 -16.27 2.28 -3.28
N GLU A 54 -15.80 1.08 -3.59
CA GLU A 54 -16.48 -0.17 -3.28
C GLU A 54 -15.56 -1.11 -2.51
N LEU A 55 -16.07 -1.62 -1.39
CA LEU A 55 -15.45 -2.69 -0.61
C LEU A 55 -16.37 -3.90 -0.67
N ARG A 56 -15.87 -5.01 -1.24
CA ARG A 56 -16.58 -6.30 -1.26
C ARG A 56 -15.78 -7.32 -0.47
N LEU A 57 -16.28 -7.68 0.70
CA LEU A 57 -15.75 -8.81 1.46
C LEU A 57 -16.35 -10.10 0.93
N LYS A 58 -15.49 -11.03 0.52
CA LYS A 58 -15.82 -12.42 0.21
C LYS A 58 -15.18 -13.32 1.26
N GLU A 59 -15.43 -14.62 1.15
CA GLU A 59 -14.97 -15.61 2.13
C GLU A 59 -13.45 -15.57 2.38
N ASN A 60 -12.64 -15.39 1.33
CA ASN A 60 -11.18 -15.45 1.41
C ASN A 60 -10.46 -14.21 0.86
N GLU A 61 -11.20 -13.17 0.48
CA GLU A 61 -10.61 -11.98 -0.14
C GLU A 61 -11.42 -10.73 0.20
N LEU A 62 -10.71 -9.60 0.34
CA LEU A 62 -11.30 -8.27 0.38
C LEU A 62 -10.98 -7.58 -0.95
N PHE A 63 -12.01 -7.34 -1.76
CA PHE A 63 -11.88 -6.58 -2.98
C PHE A 63 -12.16 -5.10 -2.70
N VAL A 64 -11.26 -4.24 -3.16
CA VAL A 64 -11.36 -2.78 -3.02
C VAL A 64 -11.20 -2.18 -4.41
N TRP A 65 -12.19 -1.41 -4.84
CA TRP A 65 -12.19 -0.75 -6.14
C TRP A 65 -12.64 0.69 -6.02
N ASN A 66 -12.04 1.57 -6.81
CA ASN A 66 -12.45 2.95 -6.93
C ASN A 66 -12.30 3.43 -8.38
N ASP A 67 -13.02 4.49 -8.75
CA ASP A 67 -13.03 5.09 -10.09
C ASP A 67 -12.07 6.28 -10.25
N GLY A 68 -11.08 6.42 -9.35
CA GLY A 68 -10.11 7.50 -9.36
C GLY A 68 -9.06 7.41 -10.47
N ASP A 69 -8.10 8.33 -10.42
CA ASP A 69 -6.96 8.41 -11.32
C ASP A 69 -6.15 7.10 -11.31
N GLN A 70 -5.68 6.66 -12.48
CA GLN A 70 -4.80 5.49 -12.60
C GLN A 70 -3.43 5.73 -11.95
N PHE A 71 -2.81 4.67 -11.45
CA PHE A 71 -1.46 4.75 -10.88
C PHE A 71 -0.43 5.24 -11.90
N SER A 72 0.30 6.28 -11.53
CA SER A 72 1.51 6.69 -12.26
C SER A 72 2.70 5.80 -11.91
N GLU A 73 3.77 5.84 -12.71
CA GLU A 73 5.04 5.19 -12.38
C GLU A 73 5.56 5.56 -10.99
N LYS A 74 5.39 6.84 -10.61
CA LYS A 74 5.80 7.34 -9.30
C LYS A 74 5.02 6.65 -8.17
N ASP A 75 3.71 6.46 -8.36
CA ASP A 75 2.86 5.85 -7.35
C ASP A 75 3.21 4.38 -7.15
N VAL A 76 3.42 3.64 -8.24
CA VAL A 76 3.85 2.24 -8.17
C VAL A 76 5.22 2.11 -7.51
N ARG A 77 6.19 2.96 -7.86
CA ARG A 77 7.50 3.00 -7.19
C ARG A 77 7.39 3.30 -5.70
N ASN A 78 6.51 4.24 -5.31
CA ASN A 78 6.29 4.57 -3.90
C ASN A 78 5.65 3.42 -3.12
N ILE A 79 4.63 2.78 -3.68
CA ILE A 79 3.96 1.62 -3.09
C ILE A 79 4.94 0.47 -2.91
N CYS A 80 5.77 0.20 -3.93
CA CYS A 80 6.83 -0.81 -3.90
C CYS A 80 8.07 -0.38 -3.09
N SER A 81 8.17 0.87 -2.66
CA SER A 81 9.33 1.33 -1.89
C SER A 81 9.24 0.81 -0.45
N LEU A 82 10.30 0.20 0.04
CA LEU A 82 10.36 -0.32 1.41
C LEU A 82 10.94 0.72 2.34
N GLY A 83 10.25 1.86 2.45
CA GLY A 83 10.66 2.91 3.39
C GLY A 83 12.14 3.24 3.29
N SER A 84 12.70 3.28 2.07
CA SER A 84 14.06 3.75 1.83
C SER A 84 14.07 5.27 1.92
N SER A 85 13.75 5.77 3.10
CA SER A 85 14.01 7.13 3.45
C SER A 85 14.74 7.08 4.77
N SER A 86 16.03 7.42 4.72
CA SER A 86 16.78 8.01 5.83
C SER A 86 16.16 9.37 6.24
N LYS A 87 14.83 9.49 6.23
CA LYS A 87 14.05 10.65 6.61
C LYS A 87 13.05 10.17 7.65
N ASP A 88 13.07 10.90 8.76
CA ASP A 88 12.17 10.83 9.89
C ASP A 88 10.84 10.11 9.63
N LEU A 89 10.73 8.90 10.20
CA LEU A 89 9.49 8.12 10.32
C LEU A 89 8.41 8.82 11.17
N THR A 90 8.72 10.01 11.70
CA THR A 90 7.83 10.87 12.49
C THR A 90 7.02 11.84 11.62
N GLN A 91 7.29 11.92 10.31
CA GLN A 91 6.49 12.73 9.40
C GLN A 91 5.22 12.00 8.95
N ILE A 92 4.08 12.50 9.44
CA ILE A 92 2.74 12.21 8.94
C ILE A 92 2.71 12.53 7.44
N GLY A 93 2.23 11.60 6.61
CA GLY A 93 2.15 11.78 5.14
C GLY A 93 3.21 11.06 4.31
N THR A 94 3.90 10.06 4.87
CA THR A 94 4.79 9.19 4.08
C THR A 94 3.95 8.25 3.21
N PHE A 95 3.74 8.64 1.95
CA PHE A 95 3.07 7.84 0.92
C PHE A 95 3.62 6.41 0.93
N GLY A 96 2.75 5.42 1.16
CA GLY A 96 3.11 4.00 1.14
C GLY A 96 3.26 3.32 2.51
N ILE A 97 3.26 4.02 3.65
CA ILE A 97 3.11 3.34 4.97
C ILE A 97 1.64 2.99 5.22
N GLY A 98 0.73 3.91 4.90
CA GLY A 98 -0.72 3.71 5.06
C GLY A 98 -1.25 2.48 4.34
N PHE A 99 -0.89 2.33 3.05
CA PHE A 99 -1.22 1.14 2.28
C PHE A 99 -0.63 -0.14 2.88
N LYS A 100 0.57 -0.10 3.48
CA LYS A 100 1.20 -1.30 4.06
C LYS A 100 0.44 -1.91 5.23
N SER A 101 -0.54 -1.20 5.81
CA SER A 101 -1.46 -1.77 6.80
C SER A 101 -2.27 -2.96 6.27
N VAL A 102 -2.44 -3.12 4.95
CA VAL A 102 -3.09 -4.30 4.35
C VAL A 102 -2.38 -5.61 4.70
N TYR A 103 -1.08 -5.56 5.00
CA TYR A 103 -0.30 -6.74 5.41
C TYR A 103 -0.68 -7.29 6.79
N ASN A 104 -1.53 -6.59 7.55
CA ASN A 104 -2.13 -7.14 8.77
C ASN A 104 -3.22 -8.19 8.46
N TYR A 105 -3.72 -8.22 7.22
CA TYR A 105 -4.86 -9.04 6.81
C TYR A 105 -4.50 -10.03 5.69
N THR A 106 -3.51 -9.71 4.85
CA THR A 106 -3.06 -10.58 3.76
C THR A 106 -1.54 -10.59 3.64
N ASP A 107 -0.95 -11.75 3.38
CA ASP A 107 0.48 -11.86 3.03
C ASP A 107 0.75 -11.56 1.55
N CYS A 108 -0.29 -11.45 0.72
CA CYS A 108 -0.21 -11.31 -0.73
C CYS A 108 -1.25 -10.31 -1.26
N PRO A 109 -1.10 -9.00 -1.01
CA PRO A 109 -1.96 -7.99 -1.63
C PRO A 109 -1.64 -7.86 -3.12
N GLU A 110 -2.69 -7.64 -3.92
CA GLU A 110 -2.60 -7.45 -5.38
C GLU A 110 -3.26 -6.12 -5.77
N ILE A 111 -2.67 -5.41 -6.73
CA ILE A 111 -3.15 -4.13 -7.26
C ILE A 111 -3.26 -4.28 -8.78
N TYR A 112 -4.34 -3.77 -9.35
CA TYR A 112 -4.70 -3.90 -10.76
C TYR A 112 -4.80 -2.55 -11.45
#